data_AF-A0A847YYU0-F1
#
_entry.id   AF-A0A847YYU0-F1
#
_cell.length_a   1.000
_cell.length_b   1.000
_cell.length_c   1.000
_cell.angle_alpha   90.00
_cell.angle_beta   90.00
_cell.angle_gamma   90.00
#
_symmetry.space_group_name_H-M   'P 1'
#
loop_
_entity.id
_entity.type
_entity.pdbx_description
1 polymer ?
#
loop_
_entity_poly.entity_id
_entity_poly.type
_entity_poly.pdbx_seq_one_letter_code
_entity_poly.pdbx_strand_id
1 'polypeptide(L)'
;MKSKFIIVIVFLLILGVGTLIFLNTHPYSKNNFDQKTQTQNTSKQISANKSDDFMTSLLDGYPQNLVPLYKSKRIESIKYFVNDDPVNIETFLPTQKNYYNVVFASAAEQIELLNYYRSLMNEANEDTSSDSRVEGTIGSYIVSVSDYGDGTSYLQVYVPEKEFTKTNKYYADYPNIIEIDPSWQEHENSYGKLNQNGGEIEYTQYWTVDKANMDKFIQDYKEKYADNLSFSIDENNCLRWEENNYAITLTFSKDHGRVYAMFRRLK
;
A
#
# COMPACT_ATOMS: atom_id res chain seq x y z
N MET A 1 33.89 46.38 18.50
CA MET A 1 33.72 45.11 19.25
C MET A 1 32.51 45.06 20.18
N LYS A 2 32.03 46.18 20.76
CA LYS A 2 30.90 46.16 21.73
C LYS A 2 29.51 45.88 21.12
N SER A 3 29.26 46.18 19.85
CA SER A 3 27.94 45.96 19.21
C SER A 3 27.68 44.50 18.79
N LYS A 4 28.71 43.74 18.41
CA LYS A 4 28.58 42.32 18.06
C LYS A 4 28.31 41.43 19.29
N PHE A 5 28.76 41.87 20.47
CA PHE A 5 28.53 41.15 21.74
C PHE A 5 27.09 41.30 22.26
N ILE A 6 26.47 42.47 22.02
CA ILE A 6 25.08 42.73 22.40
C ILE A 6 24.11 41.89 21.56
N ILE A 7 24.38 41.69 20.27
CA ILE A 7 23.55 40.87 19.38
C ILE A 7 23.56 39.39 19.82
N VAL A 8 24.72 38.86 20.23
CA VAL A 8 24.84 37.48 20.72
C VAL A 8 24.09 37.27 22.04
N ILE A 9 24.10 38.25 22.94
CA ILE A 9 23.36 38.19 24.21
C ILE A 9 21.84 38.24 23.98
N VAL A 10 21.37 39.07 23.05
CA VAL A 10 19.95 39.14 22.70
C VAL A 10 19.47 37.83 22.04
N PHE A 11 20.29 37.21 21.19
CA PHE A 11 19.96 35.93 20.57
C PHE A 11 19.87 34.77 21.58
N LEU A 12 20.77 34.73 22.58
CA LEU A 12 20.73 33.74 23.66
C LEU A 12 19.54 33.92 24.61
N LEU A 13 19.09 35.17 24.84
CA LEU A 13 17.88 35.44 25.61
C LEU A 13 16.60 34.99 24.89
N ILE A 14 16.53 35.16 23.57
CA ILE A 14 15.39 34.71 22.75
C ILE A 14 15.33 33.17 22.71
N LEU A 15 16.48 32.49 22.59
CA LEU A 15 16.57 31.03 22.66
C LEU A 15 16.18 30.47 24.05
N GLY A 16 16.61 31.12 25.14
CA GLY A 16 16.28 30.70 26.50
C GLY A 16 14.80 30.81 26.86
N VAL A 17 14.13 31.87 26.39
CA VAL A 17 12.68 32.07 26.62
C VAL A 17 11.86 31.12 25.74
N GLY A 18 12.30 30.83 24.50
CA GLY A 18 11.65 29.85 23.62
C GLY A 18 11.62 28.43 24.19
N THR A 19 12.70 28.00 24.87
CA THR A 19 12.75 26.68 25.51
C THR A 19 11.89 26.56 26.78
N LEU A 20 11.69 27.66 27.51
CA LEU A 20 10.84 27.67 28.72
C LEU A 20 9.34 27.60 28.41
N ILE A 21 8.91 28.12 27.25
CA ILE A 21 7.51 28.05 26.81
C ILE A 21 7.17 26.67 26.23
N PHE A 22 8.13 26.01 25.56
CA PHE A 22 7.92 24.68 24.97
C PHE A 22 7.84 23.57 26.04
N LEU A 23 8.56 23.70 27.15
CA LEU A 23 8.52 22.73 28.26
C LEU A 23 7.29 22.88 29.17
N ASN A 24 6.56 24.00 29.12
CA ASN A 24 5.39 24.24 29.97
C ASN A 24 4.04 23.97 29.27
N THR A 25 4.06 23.59 27.99
CA THR A 25 2.85 23.32 27.18
C THR A 25 2.67 21.85 26.80
N HIS A 26 3.63 20.99 27.13
CA HIS A 26 3.52 19.54 26.98
C HIS A 26 3.74 18.84 28.33
N PRO A 27 2.69 18.53 29.11
CA PRO A 27 2.86 17.70 30.28
C PRO A 27 3.28 16.29 29.84
N TYR A 28 4.54 15.96 30.09
CA TYR A 28 5.07 14.61 30.06
C TYR A 28 4.29 13.80 31.10
N SER A 29 3.25 13.08 30.65
CA SER A 29 2.43 12.23 31.51
C SER A 29 3.26 11.05 32.00
N LYS A 30 3.78 11.17 33.22
CA LYS A 30 4.30 10.08 34.04
C LYS A 30 3.15 9.61 34.92
N ASN A 31 2.48 8.53 34.54
CA ASN A 31 1.62 7.81 35.47
C ASN A 31 2.28 6.48 35.85
N ASN A 32 2.88 6.48 37.03
CA ASN A 32 2.94 5.29 37.87
C ASN A 32 1.49 4.92 38.22
N PHE A 33 1.07 3.69 37.94
CA PHE A 33 -0.15 3.14 38.52
C PHE A 33 0.19 1.84 39.26
N ASP A 34 -0.20 1.86 40.52
CA ASP A 34 0.05 0.86 41.54
C ASP A 34 -0.56 -0.51 41.20
N GLN A 35 0.12 -1.55 41.68
CA GLN A 35 -0.41 -2.91 41.78
C GLN A 35 -1.66 -2.93 42.66
N LYS A 36 -2.81 -3.35 42.11
CA LYS A 36 -3.66 -4.43 42.64
C LYS A 36 -4.96 -4.54 41.84
N THR A 37 -5.15 -5.67 41.16
CA THR A 37 -6.16 -6.70 41.46
C THR A 37 -6.45 -7.49 40.17
N GLN A 38 -6.16 -8.78 40.23
CA GLN A 38 -6.54 -9.75 39.21
C GLN A 38 -8.07 -9.85 39.11
N THR A 39 -8.59 -9.71 37.90
CA THR A 39 -9.77 -10.45 37.48
C THR A 39 -9.45 -11.08 36.14
N GLN A 40 -9.21 -12.40 36.17
CA GLN A 40 -9.11 -13.24 34.98
C GLN A 40 -10.44 -13.17 34.23
N ASN A 41 -10.42 -12.57 33.04
CA ASN A 41 -11.37 -12.93 31.99
C ASN A 41 -10.55 -13.52 30.85
N THR A 42 -10.54 -14.85 30.83
CA THR A 42 -10.00 -15.70 29.79
C THR A 42 -10.75 -15.43 28.48
N SER A 43 -10.35 -14.42 27.70
CA SER A 43 -10.59 -14.47 26.26
C SER A 43 -9.51 -15.38 25.69
N LYS A 44 -9.96 -16.57 25.31
CA LYS A 44 -9.19 -17.59 24.61
C LYS A 44 -8.74 -16.95 23.30
N GLN A 45 -7.54 -16.37 23.30
CA GLN A 45 -6.87 -15.91 22.09
C GLN A 45 -6.57 -17.18 21.28
N ILE A 46 -7.50 -17.52 20.38
CA ILE A 46 -7.23 -18.48 19.33
C ILE A 46 -6.24 -17.76 18.42
N SER A 47 -4.96 -17.87 18.75
CA SER A 47 -3.89 -17.61 17.79
C SER A 47 -4.10 -18.62 16.67
N ALA A 48 -4.77 -18.19 15.61
CA ALA A 48 -4.65 -18.87 14.33
C ALA A 48 -3.16 -18.78 13.98
N ASN A 49 -2.41 -19.86 14.25
CA ASN A 49 -1.07 -20.08 13.74
C ASN A 49 -1.17 -20.12 12.20
N LYS A 50 -1.21 -18.95 11.57
CA LYS A 50 -0.81 -18.83 10.18
C LYS A 50 0.69 -19.03 10.18
N SER A 51 1.13 -20.10 9.52
CA SER A 51 2.53 -20.51 9.45
C SER A 51 3.40 -19.38 8.91
N ASP A 52 4.67 -19.34 9.36
CA ASP A 52 5.74 -18.50 8.78
C ASP A 52 5.84 -18.64 7.24
N ASP A 53 5.33 -19.75 6.70
CA ASP A 53 5.17 -20.06 5.28
C ASP A 53 4.25 -19.08 4.54
N PHE A 54 3.15 -18.62 5.15
CA PHE A 54 2.26 -17.65 4.49
C PHE A 54 2.96 -16.30 4.27
N MET A 55 3.79 -15.89 5.24
CA MET A 55 4.52 -14.62 5.27
C MET A 55 5.74 -14.59 4.34
N THR A 56 6.07 -15.74 3.76
CA THR A 56 7.16 -15.93 2.79
C THR A 56 6.66 -16.45 1.43
N SER A 57 5.38 -16.83 1.33
CA SER A 57 4.78 -17.34 0.09
C SER A 57 4.50 -16.23 -0.92
N LEU A 58 5.05 -16.40 -2.12
CA LEU A 58 4.69 -15.61 -3.29
C LEU A 58 3.28 -15.98 -3.79
N LEU A 59 2.76 -15.24 -4.76
CA LEU A 59 1.54 -15.58 -5.47
C LEU A 59 1.83 -16.62 -6.56
N ASP A 60 0.91 -17.55 -6.77
CA ASP A 60 1.07 -18.61 -7.78
C ASP A 60 1.32 -18.01 -9.18
N GLY A 61 2.35 -18.49 -9.86
CA GLY A 61 2.75 -17.97 -11.18
C GLY A 61 3.67 -16.75 -11.15
N TYR A 62 4.05 -16.24 -9.97
CA TYR A 62 5.17 -15.31 -9.88
C TYR A 62 6.46 -15.99 -10.39
N PRO A 63 7.27 -15.34 -11.26
CA PRO A 63 8.39 -15.99 -11.93
C PRO A 63 9.66 -16.05 -11.07
N GLN A 64 9.59 -16.66 -9.88
CA GLN A 64 10.67 -16.66 -8.88
C GLN A 64 12.01 -17.20 -9.40
N ASN A 65 11.98 -18.14 -10.35
CA ASN A 65 13.20 -18.72 -10.93
C ASN A 65 13.97 -17.75 -11.84
N LEU A 66 13.28 -16.74 -12.40
CA LEU A 66 13.88 -15.74 -13.28
C LEU A 66 14.09 -14.41 -12.54
N VAL A 67 13.10 -14.02 -11.74
CA VAL A 67 13.11 -12.78 -10.96
C VAL A 67 13.02 -13.13 -9.47
N PRO A 68 14.11 -13.59 -8.84
CA PRO A 68 14.10 -13.95 -7.43
C PRO A 68 14.12 -12.72 -6.53
N LEU A 69 13.59 -12.84 -5.31
CA LEU A 69 13.69 -11.79 -4.29
C LEU A 69 15.08 -11.80 -3.64
N TYR A 70 16.02 -11.01 -4.18
CA TYR A 70 17.42 -11.01 -3.76
C TYR A 70 17.60 -10.70 -2.28
N LYS A 71 18.26 -11.62 -1.56
CA LYS A 71 18.55 -11.52 -0.12
C LYS A 71 17.31 -11.12 0.72
N SER A 72 16.12 -11.53 0.29
CA SER A 72 14.89 -11.20 1.00
C SER A 72 14.89 -11.81 2.40
N LYS A 73 14.56 -10.98 3.40
CA LYS A 73 14.32 -11.39 4.78
C LYS A 73 12.85 -11.67 5.02
N ARG A 74 11.97 -10.89 4.37
CA ARG A 74 10.52 -10.90 4.59
C ARG A 74 9.81 -10.23 3.43
N ILE A 75 8.67 -10.77 3.02
CA ILE A 75 7.76 -10.12 2.08
C ILE A 75 6.76 -9.31 2.89
N GLU A 76 6.66 -8.00 2.63
CA GLU A 76 5.68 -7.12 3.27
C GLU A 76 4.34 -7.13 2.55
N SER A 77 4.37 -7.21 1.23
CA SER A 77 3.18 -7.45 0.44
C SER A 77 3.53 -8.03 -0.91
N ILE A 78 2.60 -8.80 -1.47
CA ILE A 78 2.62 -9.16 -2.87
C ILE A 78 1.21 -8.99 -3.44
N LYS A 79 1.10 -8.27 -4.55
CA LYS A 79 -0.14 -8.07 -5.28
C LYS A 79 0.01 -8.44 -6.75
N TYR A 80 -1.08 -8.88 -7.35
CA TYR A 80 -1.23 -9.01 -8.79
C TYR A 80 -2.27 -8.03 -9.28
N PHE A 81 -1.83 -7.14 -10.15
CA PHE A 81 -2.63 -6.08 -10.73
C PHE A 81 -3.08 -6.44 -12.15
N VAL A 82 -4.31 -6.05 -12.47
CA VAL A 82 -4.82 -5.95 -13.84
C VAL A 82 -5.13 -4.49 -14.09
N ASN A 83 -4.41 -3.88 -15.03
CA ASN A 83 -4.58 -2.49 -15.41
C ASN A 83 -4.83 -2.43 -16.92
N ASP A 84 -6.03 -1.99 -17.27
CA ASP A 84 -6.52 -1.83 -18.64
C ASP A 84 -6.91 -0.36 -18.88
N ASP A 85 -6.20 0.57 -18.23
CA ASP A 85 -6.47 1.99 -18.39
C ASP A 85 -6.04 2.45 -19.80
N PRO A 86 -6.98 2.86 -20.67
CA PRO A 86 -6.66 3.29 -22.03
C PRO A 86 -5.87 4.60 -22.07
N VAL A 87 -5.76 5.32 -20.94
CA VAL A 87 -5.04 6.59 -20.82
C VAL A 87 -3.59 6.39 -20.36
N ASN A 88 -3.17 5.16 -20.03
CA ASN A 88 -1.77 4.89 -19.71
C ASN A 88 -0.87 5.23 -20.91
N ILE A 89 -0.09 6.30 -20.77
CA ILE A 89 0.88 6.78 -21.75
C ILE A 89 2.29 6.61 -21.19
N GLU A 90 2.72 5.37 -21.02
CA GLU A 90 4.11 5.09 -20.65
C GLU A 90 4.93 4.67 -21.87
N THR A 91 6.16 5.17 -21.97
CA THR A 91 7.06 4.91 -23.11
C THR A 91 7.72 3.54 -23.02
N PHE A 92 8.02 3.07 -21.81
CA PHE A 92 8.69 1.79 -21.57
C PHE A 92 7.75 0.70 -21.04
N LEU A 93 6.76 1.08 -20.22
CA LEU A 93 5.79 0.13 -19.70
C LEU A 93 4.65 -0.11 -20.71
N PRO A 94 4.09 -1.33 -20.75
CA PRO A 94 2.91 -1.61 -21.56
C PRO A 94 1.73 -0.71 -21.17
N THR A 95 0.96 -0.29 -22.16
CA THR A 95 -0.29 0.48 -21.96
C THR A 95 -1.31 -0.35 -21.19
N GLN A 96 -1.47 -1.62 -21.58
CA GLN A 96 -2.22 -2.65 -20.87
C GLN A 96 -1.26 -3.57 -20.15
N LYS A 97 -1.41 -3.69 -18.83
CA LYS A 97 -0.44 -4.41 -18.00
C LYS A 97 -1.13 -5.30 -17.00
N ASN A 98 -0.70 -6.56 -16.94
CA ASN A 98 -0.79 -7.30 -15.70
C ASN A 98 0.59 -7.38 -15.09
N TYR A 99 0.69 -7.23 -13.78
CA TYR A 99 1.99 -7.24 -13.13
C TYR A 99 1.90 -7.67 -11.69
N TYR A 100 2.97 -8.30 -11.23
CA TYR A 100 3.20 -8.51 -9.81
C TYR A 100 3.85 -7.26 -9.23
N ASN A 101 3.39 -6.82 -8.08
CA ASN A 101 4.07 -5.84 -7.25
C ASN A 101 4.43 -6.51 -5.93
N VAL A 102 5.73 -6.52 -5.60
CA VAL A 102 6.26 -7.10 -4.38
C VAL A 102 6.95 -6.01 -3.60
N VAL A 103 6.57 -5.87 -2.34
CA VAL A 103 7.28 -5.04 -1.35
C VAL A 103 7.95 -5.99 -0.38
N PHE A 104 9.26 -5.90 -0.21
CA PHE A 104 10.01 -6.84 0.63
C PHE A 104 11.18 -6.15 1.34
N ALA A 105 11.54 -6.68 2.51
CA ALA A 105 12.71 -6.26 3.24
C ALA A 105 13.93 -7.07 2.78
N SER A 106 15.02 -6.40 2.43
CA SER A 106 16.27 -7.06 1.99
C SER A 106 17.38 -7.03 3.05
N ALA A 107 18.30 -7.99 2.95
CA ALA A 107 19.58 -7.94 3.65
C ALA A 107 20.68 -7.24 2.84
N ALA A 108 20.43 -6.95 1.56
CA ALA A 108 21.36 -6.23 0.70
C ALA A 108 21.32 -4.73 0.99
N GLU A 109 22.45 -4.06 0.81
CA GLU A 109 22.47 -2.59 0.67
C GLU A 109 21.82 -2.18 -0.67
N GLN A 110 21.27 -0.97 -0.74
CA GLN A 110 20.58 -0.44 -1.93
C GLN A 110 21.37 -0.68 -3.23
N ILE A 111 22.63 -0.24 -3.27
CA ILE A 111 23.49 -0.36 -4.46
C ILE A 111 23.78 -1.83 -4.83
N GLU A 112 23.90 -2.71 -3.83
CA GLU A 112 24.13 -4.13 -4.06
C GLU A 112 22.89 -4.77 -4.70
N LEU A 113 21.70 -4.45 -4.18
CA LEU A 113 20.42 -4.93 -4.68
C LEU A 113 20.16 -4.48 -6.12
N LEU A 114 20.34 -3.19 -6.41
CA LEU A 114 20.11 -2.65 -7.76
C LEU A 114 21.11 -3.24 -8.77
N ASN A 115 22.39 -3.40 -8.39
CA ASN A 115 23.39 -4.04 -9.25
C ASN A 115 23.08 -5.53 -9.50
N TYR A 116 22.55 -6.23 -8.50
CA TYR A 116 22.11 -7.61 -8.69
C TYR A 116 21.04 -7.70 -9.77
N TYR A 117 19.95 -6.94 -9.68
CA TYR A 117 18.89 -6.99 -10.70
C TYR A 117 19.36 -6.49 -12.06
N ARG A 118 20.20 -5.44 -12.10
CA ARG A 118 20.84 -4.99 -13.33
C ARG A 118 21.63 -6.11 -14.01
N SER A 119 22.33 -6.95 -13.23
CA SER A 119 23.09 -8.08 -13.77
C SER A 119 22.25 -9.22 -14.33
N LEU A 120 20.97 -9.32 -13.95
CA LEU A 120 20.02 -10.29 -14.50
C LEU A 120 19.36 -9.80 -15.79
N MET A 121 19.42 -8.49 -16.07
CA MET A 121 18.70 -7.91 -17.19
C MET A 121 19.34 -8.28 -18.53
N ASN A 122 18.51 -8.74 -19.47
CA ASN A 122 18.88 -8.89 -20.87
C ASN A 122 19.14 -7.53 -21.51
N GLU A 123 18.33 -6.54 -21.16
CA GLU A 123 18.41 -5.15 -21.60
C GLU A 123 17.98 -4.24 -20.45
N ALA A 124 18.85 -3.33 -20.04
CA ALA A 124 18.53 -2.30 -19.07
C ALA A 124 17.99 -1.06 -19.79
N ASN A 125 16.93 -0.47 -19.24
CA ASN A 125 16.44 0.83 -19.65
C ASN A 125 17.15 1.92 -18.85
N GLU A 126 18.23 2.45 -19.42
CA GLU A 126 19.04 3.50 -18.79
C GLU A 126 18.30 4.86 -18.74
N ASP A 127 17.30 5.10 -19.58
CA ASP A 127 16.56 6.38 -19.60
C ASP A 127 15.67 6.56 -18.37
N THR A 128 15.21 5.45 -17.77
CA THR A 128 14.35 5.46 -16.56
C THR A 128 15.06 4.95 -15.31
N SER A 129 16.27 4.41 -15.46
CA SER A 129 17.10 3.97 -14.35
C SER A 129 17.77 5.15 -13.62
N SER A 130 18.05 4.96 -12.33
CA SER A 130 18.65 5.96 -11.45
C SER A 130 19.44 5.29 -10.32
N ASP A 131 19.97 6.07 -9.38
CA ASP A 131 20.67 5.54 -8.19
C ASP A 131 19.74 4.75 -7.24
N SER A 132 18.43 4.90 -7.37
CA SER A 132 17.42 4.25 -6.54
C SER A 132 16.47 3.33 -7.31
N ARG A 133 16.62 3.22 -8.64
CA ARG A 133 15.76 2.40 -9.48
C ARG A 133 16.53 1.79 -10.64
N VAL A 134 16.25 0.54 -10.97
CA VAL A 134 16.67 -0.06 -12.23
C VAL A 134 15.47 -0.66 -12.94
N GLU A 135 15.40 -0.41 -14.25
CA GLU A 135 14.36 -0.96 -15.12
C GLU A 135 14.99 -1.69 -16.29
N GLY A 136 14.32 -2.74 -16.77
CA GLY A 136 14.82 -3.51 -17.88
C GLY A 136 14.00 -4.76 -18.13
N THR A 137 14.55 -5.66 -18.94
CA THR A 137 13.93 -6.96 -19.24
C THR A 137 14.70 -8.10 -18.60
N ILE A 138 13.99 -9.07 -18.01
CA ILE A 138 14.56 -10.34 -17.54
C ILE A 138 13.75 -11.46 -18.18
N GLY A 139 14.35 -12.16 -19.14
CA GLY A 139 13.62 -13.07 -20.02
C GLY A 139 12.54 -12.34 -20.80
N SER A 140 11.29 -12.78 -20.68
CA SER A 140 10.13 -12.14 -21.32
C SER A 140 9.43 -11.10 -20.44
N TYR A 141 9.91 -10.87 -19.22
CA TYR A 141 9.29 -9.95 -18.27
C TYR A 141 9.95 -8.58 -18.35
N ILE A 142 9.15 -7.52 -18.29
CA ILE A 142 9.67 -6.19 -17.95
C ILE A 142 9.72 -6.12 -16.41
N VAL A 143 10.84 -5.66 -15.87
CA VAL A 143 11.11 -5.63 -14.43
C VAL A 143 11.54 -4.22 -14.06
N SER A 144 10.92 -3.69 -13.02
CA SER A 144 11.30 -2.43 -12.37
C SER A 144 11.57 -2.71 -10.90
N VAL A 145 12.74 -2.31 -10.44
CA VAL A 145 13.17 -2.47 -9.06
C VAL A 145 13.55 -1.12 -8.50
N SER A 146 12.96 -0.76 -7.36
CA SER A 146 13.30 0.46 -6.62
C SER A 146 13.67 0.13 -5.19
N ASP A 147 14.66 0.82 -4.65
CA ASP A 147 15.04 0.77 -3.24
C ASP A 147 15.51 2.16 -2.84
N TYR A 148 15.08 2.65 -1.67
CA TYR A 148 15.35 4.03 -1.22
C TYR A 148 16.28 4.09 -0.01
N GLY A 149 16.92 2.98 0.36
CA GLY A 149 17.84 2.91 1.50
C GLY A 149 17.14 2.89 2.86
N ASP A 150 15.83 2.68 2.91
CA ASP A 150 15.03 2.53 4.13
C ASP A 150 14.87 1.06 4.58
N GLY A 151 15.54 0.14 3.88
CA GLY A 151 15.46 -1.30 4.09
C GLY A 151 14.25 -1.96 3.42
N THR A 152 13.46 -1.21 2.64
CA THR A 152 12.31 -1.71 1.87
C THR A 152 12.59 -1.57 0.38
N SER A 153 12.44 -2.69 -0.33
CA SER A 153 12.59 -2.76 -1.77
C SER A 153 11.25 -3.03 -2.43
N TYR A 154 11.05 -2.43 -3.60
CA TYR A 154 9.84 -2.51 -4.43
C TYR A 154 10.21 -3.17 -5.74
N LEU A 155 9.46 -4.19 -6.12
CA LEU A 155 9.71 -4.96 -7.34
C LEU A 155 8.40 -5.09 -8.12
N GLN A 156 8.39 -4.57 -9.34
CA GLN A 156 7.32 -4.73 -10.30
C GLN A 156 7.78 -5.68 -11.40
N VAL A 157 6.98 -6.72 -11.66
CA VAL A 157 7.24 -7.73 -12.69
C VAL A 157 6.04 -7.80 -13.62
N TYR A 158 6.17 -7.18 -14.79
CA TYR A 158 5.14 -7.11 -15.81
C TYR A 158 5.11 -8.40 -16.60
N VAL A 159 3.93 -9.01 -16.71
CA VAL A 159 3.75 -10.21 -17.53
C VAL A 159 3.91 -9.86 -19.02
N PRO A 160 4.33 -10.80 -19.87
CA PRO A 160 4.41 -10.58 -21.31
C PRO A 160 3.06 -10.10 -21.88
N GLU A 161 3.07 -9.16 -22.82
CA GLU A 161 1.84 -8.59 -23.41
C GLU A 161 0.91 -9.66 -24.00
N LYS A 162 1.49 -10.70 -24.62
CA LYS A 162 0.75 -11.86 -25.15
C LYS A 162 -0.01 -12.68 -24.09
N GLU A 163 0.33 -12.51 -22.81
CA GLU A 163 -0.28 -13.17 -21.65
C GLU A 163 -1.22 -12.23 -20.88
N PHE A 164 -1.42 -10.99 -21.36
CA PHE A 164 -2.34 -10.04 -20.73
C PHE A 164 -3.77 -10.58 -20.69
N THR A 165 -4.42 -10.35 -19.57
CA THR A 165 -5.84 -10.64 -19.36
C THR A 165 -6.54 -9.45 -18.72
N LYS A 166 -7.78 -9.18 -19.13
CA LYS A 166 -8.64 -8.16 -18.51
C LYS A 166 -9.26 -8.62 -17.20
N THR A 167 -9.24 -9.92 -16.93
CA THR A 167 -9.80 -10.53 -15.73
C THR A 167 -8.69 -10.94 -14.78
N ASN A 168 -8.81 -10.59 -13.51
CA ASN A 168 -7.83 -10.99 -12.52
C ASN A 168 -7.97 -12.49 -12.20
N LYS A 169 -6.92 -13.27 -12.48
CA LYS A 169 -6.94 -14.73 -12.29
C LYS A 169 -7.14 -15.18 -10.84
N TYR A 170 -6.96 -14.29 -9.86
CA TYR A 170 -7.19 -14.58 -8.44
C TYR A 170 -8.60 -14.22 -7.96
N TYR A 171 -9.48 -13.76 -8.86
CA TYR A 171 -10.84 -13.33 -8.52
C TYR A 171 -11.85 -14.49 -8.52
N ALA A 172 -11.39 -15.75 -8.46
CA ALA A 172 -12.29 -16.91 -8.39
C ALA A 172 -13.29 -16.81 -7.22
N ASP A 173 -12.85 -16.27 -6.08
CA ASP A 173 -13.66 -16.00 -4.89
C ASP A 173 -13.92 -14.48 -4.69
N TYR A 174 -13.84 -13.68 -5.76
CA TYR A 174 -14.05 -12.24 -5.65
C TYR A 174 -15.48 -11.93 -5.21
N PRO A 175 -15.68 -11.16 -4.14
CA PRO A 175 -16.99 -11.01 -3.57
C PRO A 175 -17.73 -9.88 -4.30
N ASN A 176 -18.90 -10.18 -4.88
CA ASN A 176 -19.78 -9.17 -5.46
C ASN A 176 -20.53 -8.43 -4.34
N ILE A 177 -19.83 -7.56 -3.62
CA ILE A 177 -20.36 -6.86 -2.43
C ILE A 177 -20.89 -5.47 -2.77
N ILE A 178 -20.20 -4.75 -3.65
CA ILE A 178 -20.63 -3.41 -4.04
C ILE A 178 -21.26 -3.44 -5.43
N GLU A 179 -22.43 -2.84 -5.54
CA GLU A 179 -23.03 -2.55 -6.82
C GLU A 179 -22.45 -1.25 -7.37
N ILE A 180 -21.62 -1.38 -8.41
CA ILE A 180 -20.97 -0.26 -9.08
C ILE A 180 -21.98 0.48 -9.96
N ASP A 181 -21.95 1.82 -9.92
CA ASP A 181 -22.76 2.62 -10.83
C ASP A 181 -22.25 2.43 -12.28
N PRO A 182 -23.13 2.15 -13.26
CA PRO A 182 -22.72 1.91 -14.65
C PRO A 182 -21.94 3.05 -15.30
N SER A 183 -22.01 4.27 -14.76
CA SER A 183 -21.27 5.43 -15.27
C SER A 183 -19.80 5.43 -14.85
N TRP A 184 -19.39 4.56 -13.92
CA TRP A 184 -18.03 4.53 -13.41
C TRP A 184 -17.11 3.78 -14.38
N GLN A 185 -15.94 4.34 -14.64
CA GLN A 185 -14.94 3.70 -15.50
C GLN A 185 -13.88 3.02 -14.63
N GLU A 186 -13.81 1.68 -14.66
CA GLU A 186 -12.75 0.93 -13.99
C GLU A 186 -11.43 1.09 -14.75
N HIS A 187 -10.33 1.23 -14.02
CA HIS A 187 -9.00 1.34 -14.62
C HIS A 187 -8.05 0.24 -14.14
N GLU A 188 -8.12 -0.11 -12.85
CA GLU A 188 -7.26 -1.12 -12.26
C GLU A 188 -7.97 -1.88 -11.16
N ASN A 189 -7.63 -3.16 -11.07
CA ASN A 189 -7.98 -4.01 -9.95
C ASN A 189 -6.78 -4.86 -9.50
N SER A 190 -6.78 -5.29 -8.24
CA SER A 190 -5.69 -6.09 -7.69
C SER A 190 -6.14 -7.12 -6.66
N TYR A 191 -5.40 -8.22 -6.60
CA TYR A 191 -5.47 -9.21 -5.52
C TYR A 191 -4.12 -9.25 -4.82
N GLY A 192 -4.10 -9.28 -3.49
CA GLY A 192 -2.84 -9.32 -2.75
C GLY A 192 -2.88 -10.01 -1.40
N LYS A 193 -1.69 -10.39 -0.95
CA LYS A 193 -1.41 -10.84 0.42
C LYS A 193 -0.64 -9.73 1.14
N LEU A 194 -1.11 -9.33 2.32
CA LEU A 194 -0.50 -8.29 3.15
C LEU A 194 0.05 -8.86 4.45
N ASN A 195 1.32 -8.57 4.74
CA ASN A 195 2.03 -9.06 5.91
C ASN A 195 1.63 -8.34 7.21
N GLN A 196 1.12 -7.10 7.10
CA GLN A 196 0.87 -6.19 8.24
C GLN A 196 0.02 -6.80 9.35
N ASN A 197 -0.82 -7.79 9.04
CA ASN A 197 -1.66 -8.50 9.99
C ASN A 197 -1.60 -10.03 9.80
N GLY A 198 -0.42 -10.63 9.65
CA GLY A 198 -0.33 -12.09 9.57
C GLY A 198 -0.95 -12.65 8.30
N GLY A 199 -0.78 -11.96 7.18
CA GLY A 199 -1.22 -12.47 5.89
C GLY A 199 -2.71 -12.26 5.59
N GLU A 200 -3.13 -11.01 5.52
CA GLU A 200 -4.47 -10.65 5.07
C GLU A 200 -4.59 -10.74 3.55
N ILE A 201 -5.73 -11.24 3.07
CA ILE A 201 -6.08 -11.17 1.66
C ILE A 201 -6.79 -9.84 1.43
N GLU A 202 -6.33 -9.09 0.44
CA GLU A 202 -6.90 -7.83 0.02
C GLU A 202 -7.27 -7.88 -1.47
N TYR A 203 -8.45 -7.38 -1.79
CA TYR A 203 -8.84 -7.05 -3.15
C TYR A 203 -9.00 -5.52 -3.25
N THR A 204 -8.52 -4.94 -4.33
CA THR A 204 -8.71 -3.50 -4.58
C THR A 204 -9.24 -3.26 -5.98
N GLN A 205 -10.01 -2.20 -6.13
CA GLN A 205 -10.43 -1.67 -7.41
C GLN A 205 -10.45 -0.14 -7.33
N TYR A 206 -10.23 0.52 -8.46
CA TYR A 206 -10.51 1.94 -8.55
C TYR A 206 -11.17 2.34 -9.86
N TRP A 207 -11.99 3.38 -9.76
CA TRP A 207 -12.75 3.94 -10.86
C TRP A 207 -12.53 5.45 -10.96
N THR A 208 -12.65 5.97 -12.18
CA THR A 208 -12.91 7.39 -12.41
C THR A 208 -14.41 7.61 -12.54
N VAL A 209 -14.89 8.71 -11.97
CA VAL A 209 -16.30 9.09 -11.94
C VAL A 209 -16.46 10.58 -12.28
N ASP A 210 -17.65 10.98 -12.71
CA ASP A 210 -17.96 12.39 -12.90
C ASP A 210 -17.93 13.13 -11.56
N LYS A 211 -16.99 14.08 -11.42
CA LYS A 211 -16.80 14.90 -10.22
C LYS A 211 -18.07 15.65 -9.83
N ALA A 212 -18.88 16.07 -10.80
CA ALA A 212 -20.13 16.80 -10.52
C ALA A 212 -21.16 15.93 -9.77
N ASN A 213 -21.09 14.60 -9.93
CA ASN A 213 -22.00 13.65 -9.30
C ASN A 213 -21.42 13.01 -8.02
N MET A 214 -20.21 13.39 -7.61
CA MET A 214 -19.50 12.78 -6.49
C MET A 214 -20.29 12.85 -5.17
N ASP A 215 -20.88 14.01 -4.85
CA ASP A 215 -21.70 14.17 -3.64
C ASP A 215 -22.95 13.31 -3.68
N LYS A 216 -23.54 13.14 -4.87
CA LYS A 216 -24.68 12.24 -5.07
C LYS A 216 -24.27 10.79 -4.83
N PHE A 217 -23.19 10.32 -5.43
CA PHE A 217 -22.70 8.95 -5.22
C PHE A 217 -22.42 8.66 -3.74
N ILE A 218 -21.75 9.60 -3.06
CA ILE A 218 -21.50 9.50 -1.62
C ILE A 218 -22.82 9.35 -0.84
N GLN A 219 -23.84 10.15 -1.16
CA GLN A 219 -25.13 10.09 -0.49
C GLN A 219 -25.89 8.78 -0.79
N ASP A 220 -25.93 8.36 -2.05
CA ASP A 220 -26.60 7.12 -2.47
C ASP A 220 -26.00 5.91 -1.74
N TYR A 221 -24.66 5.83 -1.64
CA TYR A 221 -23.99 4.74 -0.94
C TYR A 221 -24.18 4.82 0.58
N LYS A 222 -24.22 6.01 1.17
CA LYS A 222 -24.58 6.16 2.60
C LYS A 222 -25.96 5.59 2.87
N GLU A 223 -26.95 5.97 2.08
CA GLU A 223 -28.33 5.50 2.24
C GLU A 223 -28.44 3.98 2.02
N LYS A 224 -27.76 3.47 1.00
CA LYS A 224 -27.78 2.05 0.65
C LYS A 224 -27.26 1.12 1.74
N TYR A 225 -26.18 1.51 2.43
CA TYR A 225 -25.53 0.66 3.43
C TYR A 225 -25.81 1.09 4.88
N ALA A 226 -26.68 2.09 5.11
CA ALA A 226 -26.99 2.63 6.44
C ALA A 226 -27.52 1.58 7.43
N ASP A 227 -28.25 0.57 6.94
CA ASP A 227 -28.83 -0.48 7.78
C ASP A 227 -27.81 -1.55 8.22
N ASN A 228 -26.58 -1.51 7.68
CA ASN A 228 -25.53 -2.42 8.12
C ASN A 228 -25.02 -1.99 9.51
N LEU A 229 -25.08 -2.89 10.50
CA LEU A 229 -24.72 -2.61 11.90
C LEU A 229 -23.26 -2.16 12.09
N SER A 230 -22.37 -2.52 11.16
CA SER A 230 -20.95 -2.14 11.17
C SER A 230 -20.65 -0.91 10.32
N PHE A 231 -21.68 -0.31 9.70
CA PHE A 231 -21.52 0.84 8.84
C PHE A 231 -20.97 2.05 9.62
N SER A 232 -19.96 2.69 9.05
CA SER A 232 -19.38 3.91 9.56
C SER A 232 -18.87 4.78 8.42
N ILE A 233 -18.74 6.07 8.72
CA ILE A 233 -18.17 7.05 7.82
C ILE A 233 -17.23 7.98 8.59
N ASP A 234 -16.06 8.27 8.01
CA ASP A 234 -15.13 9.26 8.57
C ASP A 234 -15.29 10.66 7.95
N GLU A 235 -14.55 11.62 8.48
CA GLU A 235 -14.53 13.02 8.03
C GLU A 235 -14.17 13.20 6.54
N ASN A 236 -13.51 12.21 5.93
CA ASN A 236 -13.07 12.24 4.54
C ASN A 236 -14.07 11.57 3.59
N ASN A 237 -15.29 11.25 4.07
CA ASN A 237 -16.27 10.44 3.34
C ASN A 237 -15.73 9.07 2.92
N CYS A 238 -14.90 8.46 3.77
CA CYS A 238 -14.57 7.05 3.63
C CYS A 238 -15.66 6.21 4.31
N LEU A 239 -16.40 5.45 3.52
CA LEU A 239 -17.46 4.56 3.99
C LEU A 239 -16.84 3.20 4.32
N ARG A 240 -17.20 2.63 5.47
CA ARG A 240 -16.70 1.33 5.92
C ARG A 240 -17.83 0.48 6.48
N TRP A 241 -17.82 -0.81 6.17
CA TRP A 241 -18.74 -1.79 6.75
C TRP A 241 -18.16 -3.20 6.59
N GLU A 242 -18.82 -4.17 7.21
CA GLU A 242 -18.50 -5.59 7.11
C GLU A 242 -19.66 -6.33 6.42
N GLU A 243 -19.33 -7.17 5.45
CA GLU A 243 -20.31 -7.97 4.72
C GLU A 243 -19.65 -9.23 4.17
N ASN A 244 -20.36 -10.37 4.22
CA ASN A 244 -19.91 -11.64 3.64
C ASN A 244 -18.48 -12.08 4.02
N ASN A 245 -18.07 -11.82 5.28
CA ASN A 245 -16.71 -12.07 5.79
C ASN A 245 -15.61 -11.17 5.21
N TYR A 246 -15.96 -9.96 4.79
CA TYR A 246 -15.03 -8.93 4.36
C TYR A 246 -15.24 -7.63 5.14
N ALA A 247 -14.15 -6.97 5.51
CA ALA A 247 -14.14 -5.55 5.81
C ALA A 247 -14.05 -4.78 4.49
N ILE A 248 -15.06 -3.97 4.20
CA ILE A 248 -15.16 -3.13 3.01
C ILE A 248 -14.79 -1.69 3.38
N THR A 249 -14.02 -1.06 2.52
CA THR A 249 -13.69 0.36 2.58
C THR A 249 -13.90 0.96 1.20
N LEU A 250 -14.72 2.01 1.13
CA LEU A 250 -15.00 2.76 -0.09
C LEU A 250 -14.62 4.22 0.13
N THR A 251 -13.63 4.69 -0.63
CA THR A 251 -13.08 6.06 -0.50
C THR A 251 -13.40 6.88 -1.74
N PHE A 252 -14.05 8.02 -1.53
CA PHE A 252 -14.39 8.97 -2.60
C PHE A 252 -13.41 10.15 -2.62
N SER A 253 -12.47 10.14 -3.56
CA SER A 253 -11.47 11.19 -3.76
C SER A 253 -12.01 12.27 -4.70
N LYS A 254 -12.65 13.29 -4.13
CA LYS A 254 -13.35 14.35 -4.88
C LYS A 254 -12.43 15.16 -5.81
N ASP A 255 -11.24 15.46 -5.33
CA ASP A 255 -10.19 16.20 -6.03
C ASP A 255 -9.78 15.57 -7.37
N HIS A 256 -9.68 14.24 -7.41
CA HIS A 256 -9.27 13.47 -8.57
C HIS A 256 -10.44 12.87 -9.34
N GLY A 257 -11.66 12.87 -8.78
CA GLY A 257 -12.81 12.22 -9.39
C GLY A 257 -12.66 10.70 -9.38
N ARG A 258 -12.11 10.16 -8.28
CA ARG A 258 -11.79 8.74 -8.16
C ARG A 258 -12.53 8.12 -7.00
N VAL A 259 -12.91 6.85 -7.19
CA VAL A 259 -13.45 6.01 -6.12
C VAL A 259 -12.55 4.80 -5.98
N TYR A 260 -12.15 4.49 -4.75
CA TYR A 260 -11.33 3.32 -4.43
C TYR A 260 -12.15 2.37 -3.56
N ALA A 261 -12.23 1.09 -3.95
CA ALA A 261 -12.78 0.04 -3.12
C ALA A 261 -11.66 -0.88 -2.65
N MET A 262 -11.73 -1.26 -1.38
CA MET A 262 -10.82 -2.21 -0.75
C MET A 262 -11.63 -3.22 0.05
N PHE A 263 -11.36 -4.50 -0.17
CA PHE A 263 -12.02 -5.62 0.49
C PHE A 263 -10.97 -6.47 1.18
N ARG A 264 -11.02 -6.54 2.51
CA ARG A 264 -10.10 -7.35 3.30
C ARG A 264 -10.85 -8.50 3.93
N ARG A 265 -10.39 -9.73 3.69
CA ARG A 265 -11.04 -10.92 4.25
C ARG A 265 -10.84 -10.94 5.77
N LEU A 266 -11.96 -10.97 6.51
CA LEU A 266 -11.96 -11.09 7.97
C LEU A 266 -11.45 -12.49 8.38
N LYS A 267 -10.79 -12.54 9.54
CA LYS A 267 -10.17 -13.75 10.10
C LYS A 267 -11.14 -14.56 10.95
#